data_AF-A0A1Q6RQU4-F1
#
_entry.id   AF-A0A1Q6RQU4-F1
#
_cell.length_a   1.000
_cell.length_b   1.000
_cell.length_c   1.000
_cell.angle_alpha   90.00
_cell.angle_beta   90.00
_cell.angle_gamma   90.00
#
_symmetry.space_group_name_H-M   'P 1'
#
loop_
_entity.id
_entity.type
_entity.pdbx_description
1 polymer ?
#
loop_
_entity_poly.entity_id
_entity_poly.type
_entity_poly.pdbx_seq_one_letter_code
_entity_poly.pdbx_strand_id
1 'polypeptide(L)'
;MKKVVIVVILAVYLASIALVNFFGLKVSIFEGTTYVTEINVERVVLHRDGDGKVEEFLDDTGTPNYYFEFVNLLKTGTEYSENSKVEYSESDESIIANPNTVLIDYKVNPGNASNKNVDFVFSQKIGEEDNKVYLGVNGSVKAVFLKNKHVLIILQPRFFVDITLRATDGSNVSTSICVYATKPKV
;
A
#
# COMPACT_ATOMS: atom_id res chain seq x y z
N MET A 1 -64.18 -2.53 28.08
CA MET A 1 -62.94 -3.26 27.73
C MET A 1 -61.90 -2.41 26.99
N LYS A 2 -62.24 -1.60 25.96
CA LYS A 2 -61.24 -0.85 25.17
C LYS A 2 -60.40 0.18 25.95
N LYS A 3 -60.97 0.89 26.93
CA LYS A 3 -60.26 1.93 27.71
C LYS A 3 -59.20 1.36 28.66
N VAL A 4 -59.48 0.22 29.28
CA VAL A 4 -58.55 -0.44 30.23
C VAL A 4 -57.32 -0.96 29.50
N VAL A 5 -57.49 -1.52 28.30
CA VAL A 5 -56.38 -2.00 27.45
C VAL A 5 -55.43 -0.85 27.07
N ILE A 6 -55.98 0.32 26.72
CA ILE A 6 -55.17 1.50 26.38
C ILE A 6 -54.33 1.97 27.57
N VAL A 7 -54.91 1.98 28.78
CA VAL A 7 -54.20 2.38 30.00
C VAL A 7 -53.08 1.40 30.34
N VAL A 8 -53.30 0.08 30.16
CA VAL A 8 -52.27 -0.94 30.39
C VAL A 8 -51.12 -0.80 29.40
N ILE A 9 -51.41 -0.55 28.11
CA ILE A 9 -50.36 -0.33 27.09
C ILE A 9 -49.51 0.90 27.43
N LEU A 10 -50.15 2.01 27.83
CA LEU A 10 -49.46 3.23 28.25
C LEU A 10 -48.58 3.01 29.49
N ALA A 11 -49.07 2.26 30.49
CA ALA A 11 -48.31 1.95 31.69
C ALA A 11 -47.07 1.08 31.39
N VAL A 12 -47.21 0.07 30.53
CA VAL A 12 -46.09 -0.79 30.11
C VAL A 12 -45.06 0.02 29.31
N TYR A 13 -45.51 0.91 28.43
CA TYR A 13 -44.62 1.76 27.63
C TYR A 13 -43.81 2.73 28.51
N LEU A 14 -44.46 3.40 29.47
CA LEU A 14 -43.78 4.31 30.41
C LEU A 14 -42.84 3.55 31.35
N ALA A 15 -43.24 2.37 31.83
CA ALA A 15 -42.38 1.51 32.64
C ALA A 15 -41.14 1.04 31.87
N SER A 16 -41.28 0.77 30.56
CA SER A 16 -40.18 0.33 29.69
C SER A 16 -39.15 1.44 29.47
N ILE A 17 -39.61 2.68 29.21
CA ILE A 17 -38.74 3.85 29.11
C ILE A 17 -38.03 4.13 30.44
N ALA A 18 -38.76 4.06 31.55
CA ALA A 18 -38.20 4.24 32.87
C ALA A 18 -37.13 3.18 33.18
N LEU A 19 -37.36 1.91 32.83
CA LEU A 19 -36.37 0.85 32.99
C LEU A 19 -35.09 1.13 32.20
N VAL A 20 -35.21 1.51 30.92
CA VAL A 20 -34.06 1.80 30.07
C VAL A 20 -33.23 2.98 30.61
N ASN A 21 -33.90 4.04 31.10
CA ASN A 21 -33.23 5.19 31.69
C ASN A 21 -32.68 4.93 33.09
N PHE A 22 -33.37 4.13 33.92
CA PHE A 22 -32.98 3.85 35.31
C PHE A 22 -31.79 2.88 35.39
N PHE A 23 -31.70 1.90 34.49
CA PHE A 23 -30.55 1.00 34.40
C PHE A 23 -29.35 1.63 33.68
N GLY A 24 -29.46 2.88 33.20
CA GLY A 24 -28.36 3.56 32.54
C GLY A 24 -27.77 2.73 31.39
N LEU A 25 -28.62 1.94 30.72
CA LEU A 25 -28.23 1.08 29.60
C LEU A 25 -27.86 1.98 28.43
N LYS A 26 -26.63 2.51 28.48
CA LYS A 26 -25.97 3.03 27.29
C LYS A 26 -25.90 1.87 26.31
N VAL A 27 -26.41 2.09 25.10
CA VAL A 27 -26.00 1.30 23.95
C VAL A 27 -24.49 1.49 23.85
N SER A 28 -23.74 0.57 24.44
CA SER A 28 -22.31 0.49 24.22
C SER A 28 -22.16 0.00 22.80
N ILE A 29 -21.76 0.89 21.91
CA ILE A 29 -21.14 0.46 20.66
C ILE A 29 -19.88 -0.27 21.14
N PHE A 30 -19.89 -1.60 21.08
CA PHE A 30 -18.67 -2.36 21.20
C PHE A 30 -17.80 -1.87 20.04
N GLU A 31 -16.88 -0.95 20.30
CA GLU A 31 -15.73 -0.71 19.43
C GLU A 31 -14.83 -1.94 19.55
N GLY A 32 -15.32 -3.07 19.03
CA GLY A 32 -14.48 -4.23 18.79
C GLY A 32 -13.34 -3.77 17.88
N THR A 33 -12.14 -4.29 18.13
CA THR A 33 -11.00 -4.09 17.24
C THR A 33 -11.44 -4.39 15.82
N THR A 34 -11.47 -3.37 14.97
CA THR A 34 -11.85 -3.55 13.57
C THR A 34 -10.59 -3.94 12.83
N TYR A 35 -10.52 -5.20 12.41
CA TYR A 35 -9.39 -5.72 11.66
C TYR A 35 -9.46 -5.30 10.20
N VAL A 36 -8.30 -5.24 9.56
CA VAL A 36 -8.16 -5.12 8.12
C VAL A 36 -8.84 -6.31 7.45
N THR A 37 -9.67 -6.04 6.46
CA THR A 37 -10.34 -7.06 5.63
C THR A 37 -9.77 -7.10 4.22
N GLU A 38 -9.18 -6.00 3.77
CA GLU A 38 -8.67 -5.87 2.40
C GLU A 38 -7.57 -4.80 2.34
N ILE A 39 -6.59 -5.04 1.47
CA ILE A 39 -5.59 -4.06 1.05
C ILE A 39 -5.70 -3.94 -0.47
N ASN A 40 -5.99 -2.74 -0.96
CA ASN A 40 -6.08 -2.45 -2.39
C ASN A 40 -4.89 -1.62 -2.81
N VAL A 41 -4.12 -2.08 -3.79
CA VAL A 41 -3.16 -1.23 -4.50
C VAL A 41 -3.97 -0.36 -5.45
N GLU A 42 -4.10 0.93 -5.14
CA GLU A 42 -4.90 1.86 -5.93
C GLU A 42 -4.18 2.24 -7.22
N ARG A 43 -2.85 2.41 -7.13
CA ARG A 43 -2.06 2.91 -8.23
C ARG A 43 -0.58 2.56 -8.08
N VAL A 44 0.04 2.24 -9.21
CA VAL A 44 1.49 2.15 -9.38
C VAL A 44 1.88 3.06 -10.53
N VAL A 45 2.71 4.07 -10.25
CA VAL A 45 3.09 5.11 -11.22
C VAL A 45 4.59 5.33 -11.22
N LEU A 46 5.10 5.75 -12.37
CA LEU A 46 6.45 6.32 -12.46
C LEU A 46 6.41 7.76 -11.99
N HIS A 47 7.31 8.12 -11.07
CA HIS A 47 7.39 9.45 -10.49
C HIS A 47 7.44 10.57 -11.54
N ARG A 48 8.24 10.35 -12.59
CA ARG A 48 8.42 11.30 -13.70
C ARG A 48 7.18 11.52 -14.56
N ASP A 49 6.28 10.53 -14.62
CA ASP A 49 5.10 10.54 -15.49
C ASP A 49 3.89 11.12 -14.72
N GLY A 50 4.08 11.48 -13.45
CA GLY A 50 3.05 12.08 -12.59
C GLY A 50 1.86 11.14 -12.41
N ASP A 51 0.70 11.53 -12.92
CA ASP A 51 -0.52 10.73 -12.90
C ASP A 51 -0.55 9.62 -13.98
N GLY A 52 0.50 9.49 -14.79
CA GLY A 52 0.67 8.44 -15.79
C GLY A 52 0.80 7.05 -15.16
N LYS A 53 -0.27 6.26 -15.20
CA LYS A 53 -0.29 4.88 -14.72
C LYS A 53 0.63 4.01 -15.57
N VAL A 54 1.46 3.20 -14.91
CA VAL A 54 2.25 2.15 -15.58
C VAL A 54 1.32 1.12 -16.19
N GLU A 55 1.65 0.57 -17.37
CA GLU A 55 0.82 -0.48 -17.98
C GLU A 55 0.69 -1.67 -17.02
N GLU A 56 -0.56 -2.01 -16.71
CA GLU A 56 -0.95 -3.09 -15.80
C GLU A 56 -1.43 -4.30 -16.60
N PHE A 57 -0.87 -5.47 -16.29
CA PHE A 57 -1.30 -6.75 -16.83
C PHE A 57 -1.53 -7.72 -15.68
N LEU A 58 -2.66 -8.42 -15.68
CA LEU A 58 -2.90 -9.50 -14.73
C LEU A 58 -2.21 -10.77 -15.24
N ASP A 59 -1.47 -11.47 -14.37
CA ASP A 59 -1.01 -12.82 -14.70
C ASP A 59 -2.14 -13.86 -14.57
N ASP A 60 -1.81 -15.12 -14.87
CA ASP A 60 -2.75 -16.26 -14.79
C ASP A 60 -3.30 -16.49 -13.38
N THR A 61 -2.67 -15.93 -12.35
CA THR A 61 -3.10 -16.02 -10.94
C THR A 61 -3.94 -14.81 -10.50
N GLY A 62 -4.12 -13.82 -11.38
CA GLY A 62 -4.79 -12.56 -11.07
C GLY A 62 -3.91 -11.54 -10.35
N THR A 63 -2.58 -11.75 -10.29
CA THR A 63 -1.65 -10.80 -9.68
C THR A 63 -1.35 -9.66 -10.67
N PRO A 64 -1.50 -8.39 -10.26
CA PRO A 64 -1.12 -7.24 -11.09
C PRO A 64 0.39 -7.19 -11.34
N ASN A 65 0.77 -7.11 -12.61
CA ASN A 65 2.12 -6.89 -13.08
C ASN A 65 2.22 -5.51 -13.72
N TYR A 66 3.16 -4.70 -13.25
CA TYR A 66 3.39 -3.34 -13.74
C TYR A 66 4.68 -3.29 -14.54
N TYR A 67 4.56 -3.03 -15.84
CA TYR A 67 5.70 -3.00 -16.76
C TYR A 67 6.03 -1.58 -17.15
N PHE A 68 7.30 -1.21 -16.97
CA PHE A 68 7.78 0.05 -17.47
C PHE A 68 9.13 -0.05 -18.16
N GLU A 69 9.40 0.96 -18.97
CA GLU A 69 10.65 1.13 -19.68
C GLU A 69 11.67 1.80 -18.74
N PHE A 70 12.75 1.08 -18.42
CA PHE A 70 13.85 1.64 -17.65
C PHE A 70 14.53 2.73 -18.47
N VAL A 71 14.80 3.85 -17.84
CA VAL A 71 15.39 5.00 -18.50
C VAL A 71 16.75 5.28 -17.90
N ASN A 72 17.74 5.07 -18.76
CA ASN A 72 19.14 5.17 -18.41
C ASN A 72 19.59 6.62 -18.60
N LEU A 73 19.43 7.46 -17.57
CA LEU A 73 19.80 8.88 -17.65
C LEU A 73 21.01 9.18 -16.78
N LEU A 74 22.15 9.44 -17.42
CA LEU A 74 23.18 10.29 -16.84
C LEU A 74 22.76 11.76 -16.96
N LYS A 75 22.89 12.52 -15.87
CA LYS A 75 23.02 13.98 -15.98
C LYS A 75 24.50 14.34 -15.96
N THR A 76 25.12 14.41 -17.14
CA THR A 76 26.43 15.05 -17.34
C THR A 76 26.25 16.21 -18.32
N GLY A 77 25.88 17.38 -17.81
CA GLY A 77 25.57 18.53 -18.68
C GLY A 77 24.29 18.33 -19.50
N THR A 78 24.34 18.57 -20.82
CA THR A 78 23.19 18.62 -21.75
C THR A 78 22.91 17.33 -22.53
N GLU A 79 23.65 16.24 -22.33
CA GLU A 79 23.46 15.00 -23.10
C GLU A 79 23.42 13.75 -22.21
N TYR A 80 22.53 12.82 -22.59
CA TYR A 80 22.30 11.55 -21.91
C TYR A 80 23.18 10.45 -22.52
N SER A 81 23.91 9.69 -21.70
CA SER A 81 24.76 8.56 -22.14
C SER A 81 24.28 7.25 -21.52
N GLU A 82 24.23 6.19 -22.32
CA GLU A 82 23.61 4.90 -22.02
C GLU A 82 24.50 3.93 -21.19
N ASN A 83 25.71 4.30 -20.77
CA ASN A 83 26.69 3.31 -20.28
C ASN A 83 27.35 3.60 -18.93
N SER A 84 26.97 4.64 -18.19
CA SER A 84 27.57 4.91 -16.88
C SER A 84 26.61 4.64 -15.73
N LYS A 85 27.15 4.01 -14.69
CA LYS A 85 26.46 3.60 -13.46
C LYS A 85 26.08 4.86 -12.67
N VAL A 86 24.84 5.33 -12.80
CA VAL A 86 24.35 6.47 -12.00
C VAL A 86 24.06 5.97 -10.59
N GLU A 87 24.81 6.49 -9.62
CA GLU A 87 24.56 6.23 -8.21
C GLU A 87 23.47 7.18 -7.72
N TYR A 88 22.24 6.69 -7.67
CA TYR A 88 21.14 7.40 -7.03
C TYR A 88 21.24 7.20 -5.51
N SER A 89 21.31 8.31 -4.78
CA SER A 89 21.21 8.29 -3.32
C SER A 89 19.74 8.22 -2.88
N GLU A 90 19.52 8.18 -1.57
CA GLU A 90 18.19 8.03 -0.99
C GLU A 90 17.58 9.36 -0.50
N SER A 91 18.25 10.49 -0.82
CA SER A 91 17.73 11.82 -0.53
C SER A 91 16.43 12.08 -1.31
N ASP A 92 15.57 12.95 -0.80
CA ASP A 92 14.38 13.40 -1.53
C ASP A 92 14.74 13.93 -2.92
N GLU A 93 15.82 14.70 -3.02
CA GLU A 93 16.32 15.21 -4.30
C GLU A 93 16.67 14.10 -5.28
N SER A 94 17.27 13.01 -4.81
CA SER A 94 17.64 11.88 -5.65
C SER A 94 16.43 11.05 -6.08
N ILE A 95 15.43 10.91 -5.20
CA ILE A 95 14.15 10.27 -5.54
C ILE A 95 13.43 11.05 -6.64
N ILE A 96 13.37 12.37 -6.47
CA ILE A 96 12.74 13.30 -7.42
C ILE A 96 13.50 13.29 -8.76
N ALA A 97 14.84 13.25 -8.70
CA ALA A 97 15.68 13.26 -9.89
C ALA A 97 15.78 11.90 -10.59
N ASN A 98 15.45 10.78 -9.91
CA ASN A 98 15.55 9.46 -10.51
C ASN A 98 14.31 9.17 -11.38
N PRO A 99 14.48 9.00 -12.71
CA PRO A 99 13.37 8.75 -13.63
C PRO A 99 12.73 7.36 -13.45
N ASN A 100 13.41 6.45 -12.73
CA ASN A 100 13.00 5.05 -12.50
C ASN A 100 12.44 4.82 -11.09
N THR A 101 11.96 5.90 -10.47
CA THR A 101 11.27 5.89 -9.19
C THR A 101 9.82 5.46 -9.40
N VAL A 102 9.38 4.40 -8.73
CA VAL A 102 8.02 3.86 -8.76
C VAL A 102 7.33 4.17 -7.44
N LEU A 103 6.17 4.84 -7.49
CA LEU A 103 5.31 5.10 -6.33
C LEU A 103 4.25 4.02 -6.25
N ILE A 104 3.99 3.54 -5.04
CA ILE A 104 2.98 2.51 -4.76
C ILE A 104 1.93 3.12 -3.81
N ASP A 105 0.79 3.49 -4.37
CA ASP A 105 -0.36 3.99 -3.62
C ASP A 105 -1.26 2.80 -3.25
N TYR A 106 -1.59 2.67 -1.97
CA TYR A 106 -2.48 1.63 -1.48
C TYR A 106 -3.47 2.16 -0.45
N LYS A 107 -4.57 1.44 -0.31
CA LYS A 107 -5.64 1.71 0.65
C LYS A 107 -5.95 0.48 1.48
N VAL A 108 -6.09 0.70 2.78
CA VAL A 108 -6.49 -0.33 3.75
C VAL A 108 -7.98 -0.19 4.05
N ASN A 109 -8.72 -1.29 3.94
CA ASN A 109 -10.14 -1.36 4.25
C ASN A 109 -10.39 -2.35 5.42
N PRO A 110 -11.40 -2.07 6.27
CA PRO A 110 -12.27 -0.89 6.23
C PRO A 110 -11.54 0.36 6.72
N GLY A 111 -12.01 1.54 6.31
CA GLY A 111 -11.37 2.82 6.65
C GLY A 111 -11.33 3.14 8.15
N ASN A 112 -12.05 2.40 8.99
CA ASN A 112 -12.03 2.48 10.45
C ASN A 112 -11.23 1.34 11.12
N ALA A 113 -10.40 0.60 10.38
CA ALA A 113 -9.53 -0.41 10.96
C ALA A 113 -8.63 0.18 12.07
N SER A 114 -8.47 -0.55 13.17
CA SER A 114 -7.76 -0.08 14.37
C SER A 114 -6.25 0.05 14.16
N ASN A 115 -5.67 -0.76 13.29
CA ASN A 115 -4.29 -0.65 12.81
C ASN A 115 -4.30 -0.73 11.28
N LYS A 116 -3.73 0.29 10.61
CA LYS A 116 -3.66 0.39 9.14
C LYS A 116 -2.24 0.24 8.60
N ASN A 117 -1.29 -0.14 9.46
CA ASN A 117 0.09 -0.30 9.05
C ASN A 117 0.21 -1.54 8.17
N VAL A 118 0.95 -1.37 7.08
CA VAL A 118 1.22 -2.41 6.09
C VAL A 118 2.72 -2.63 6.04
N ASP A 119 3.11 -3.89 6.14
CA ASP A 119 4.48 -4.33 5.87
C ASP A 119 4.63 -4.69 4.40
N PHE A 120 5.77 -4.31 3.83
CA PHE A 120 6.15 -4.67 2.48
C PHE A 120 7.14 -5.85 2.53
N VAL A 121 6.73 -6.99 1.95
CA VAL A 121 7.54 -8.20 1.87
C VAL A 121 7.98 -8.39 0.43
N PHE A 122 9.26 -8.71 0.21
CA PHE A 122 9.86 -8.74 -1.12
C PHE A 122 10.42 -10.11 -1.46
N SER A 123 10.23 -10.59 -2.70
CA SER A 123 10.78 -11.87 -3.17
C SER A 123 12.30 -11.89 -3.31
N GLN A 124 12.92 -10.72 -3.48
CA GLN A 124 14.36 -10.56 -3.77
C GLN A 124 15.08 -9.66 -2.76
N LYS A 125 14.74 -9.77 -1.47
CA LYS A 125 15.41 -9.02 -0.40
C LYS A 125 16.83 -9.55 -0.15
N ILE A 126 17.82 -8.65 -0.13
CA ILE A 126 19.21 -8.96 0.22
C ILE A 126 19.69 -8.28 1.50
N GLY A 127 18.99 -7.24 1.97
CA GLY A 127 19.32 -6.53 3.21
C GLY A 127 18.23 -5.54 3.60
N GLU A 128 18.25 -5.10 4.85
CA GLU A 128 17.31 -4.11 5.40
C GLU A 128 17.99 -3.25 6.47
N GLU A 129 17.71 -1.96 6.40
CA GLU A 129 17.96 -0.95 7.44
C GLU A 129 16.62 -0.32 7.81
N ASP A 130 16.54 0.43 8.92
CA ASP A 130 15.29 0.93 9.52
C ASP A 130 14.20 1.28 8.49
N ASN A 131 14.53 2.17 7.55
CA ASN A 131 13.58 2.70 6.56
C ASN A 131 13.83 2.23 5.12
N LYS A 132 14.68 1.22 4.93
CA LYS A 132 15.22 0.85 3.62
C LYS A 132 15.25 -0.65 3.43
N VAL A 133 14.86 -1.11 2.26
CA VAL A 133 15.04 -2.51 1.87
C VAL A 133 15.89 -2.55 0.61
N TYR A 134 17.02 -3.25 0.69
CA TYR A 134 17.89 -3.50 -0.46
C TYR A 134 17.39 -4.74 -1.19
N LEU A 135 17.15 -4.58 -2.49
CA LEU A 135 16.56 -5.60 -3.35
C LEU A 135 17.52 -5.97 -4.46
N GLY A 136 17.67 -7.26 -4.73
CA GLY A 136 18.60 -7.75 -5.73
C GLY A 136 18.80 -9.25 -5.71
N VAL A 137 19.73 -9.71 -6.55
CA VAL A 137 20.02 -11.14 -6.75
C VAL A 137 21.53 -11.34 -6.64
N ASN A 138 21.95 -12.44 -6.01
CA ASN A 138 23.35 -12.81 -5.83
C ASN A 138 24.21 -11.69 -5.19
N GLY A 139 23.65 -10.99 -4.20
CA GLY A 139 24.33 -9.90 -3.48
C GLY A 139 24.49 -8.58 -4.26
N SER A 140 24.09 -8.53 -5.53
CA SER A 140 24.06 -7.29 -6.30
C SER A 140 22.76 -6.53 -6.04
N VAL A 141 22.86 -5.34 -5.45
CA VAL A 141 21.72 -4.41 -5.34
C VAL A 141 21.24 -4.01 -6.73
N LYS A 142 19.94 -4.13 -6.97
CA LYS A 142 19.23 -3.77 -8.21
C LYS A 142 18.18 -2.70 -8.00
N ALA A 143 17.60 -2.65 -6.80
CA ALA A 143 16.67 -1.62 -6.40
C ALA A 143 16.75 -1.37 -4.89
N VAL A 144 16.24 -0.21 -4.47
CA VAL A 144 16.10 0.16 -3.07
C VAL A 144 14.65 0.58 -2.83
N PHE A 145 14.01 0.01 -1.82
CA PHE A 145 12.69 0.42 -1.38
C PHE A 145 12.78 1.30 -0.14
N LEU A 146 12.17 2.48 -0.19
CA LEU A 146 12.11 3.42 0.93
C LEU A 146 10.75 3.29 1.63
N LYS A 147 10.74 2.62 2.79
CA LYS A 147 9.53 2.29 3.54
C LYS A 147 8.71 3.51 3.91
N ASN A 148 9.34 4.62 4.29
CA ASN A 148 8.61 5.80 4.75
C ASN A 148 7.96 6.59 3.61
N LYS A 149 8.37 6.32 2.37
CA LYS A 149 7.89 7.01 1.18
C LYS A 149 7.00 6.13 0.32
N HIS A 150 6.99 4.81 0.56
CA HIS A 150 6.33 3.81 -0.28
C HIS A 150 6.80 3.89 -1.73
N VAL A 151 8.12 4.03 -1.90
CA VAL A 151 8.77 4.23 -3.19
C VAL A 151 9.82 3.18 -3.45
N LEU A 152 9.80 2.61 -4.65
CA LEU A 152 10.83 1.71 -5.18
C LEU A 152 11.72 2.48 -6.17
N ILE A 153 13.01 2.56 -5.88
CA ILE A 153 14.03 3.16 -6.72
C ILE A 153 14.75 2.05 -7.49
N ILE A 154 14.51 1.93 -8.79
CA ILE A 154 15.18 0.92 -9.61
C ILE A 154 16.50 1.46 -10.15
N LEU A 155 17.58 0.72 -9.90
CA LEU A 155 18.95 1.13 -10.24
C LEU A 155 19.48 0.46 -11.50
N GLN A 156 18.87 -0.67 -11.92
CA GLN A 156 19.33 -1.44 -13.07
C GLN A 156 18.15 -1.97 -13.89
N PRO A 157 18.27 -2.03 -15.24
CA PRO A 157 17.25 -2.61 -16.08
C PRO A 157 17.20 -4.14 -15.95
N ARG A 158 16.13 -4.75 -16.46
CA ARG A 158 15.85 -6.20 -16.36
C ARG A 158 15.78 -6.68 -14.91
N PHE A 159 15.24 -5.84 -14.06
CA PHE A 159 14.94 -6.18 -12.68
C PHE A 159 13.43 -6.34 -12.54
N PHE A 160 13.03 -7.39 -11.84
CA PHE A 160 11.65 -7.59 -11.43
C PHE A 160 11.62 -7.80 -9.92
N VAL A 161 10.51 -7.47 -9.27
CA VAL A 161 10.32 -7.78 -7.85
C VAL A 161 8.85 -8.00 -7.56
N ASP A 162 8.56 -9.08 -6.85
CA ASP A 162 7.24 -9.30 -6.25
C ASP A 162 7.22 -8.62 -4.90
N ILE A 163 6.18 -7.82 -4.69
CA ILE A 163 5.96 -7.02 -3.49
C ILE A 163 4.61 -7.46 -2.91
N THR A 164 4.65 -8.07 -1.73
CA THR A 164 3.46 -8.40 -0.96
C THR A 164 3.25 -7.35 0.12
N LEU A 165 2.13 -6.65 0.04
CA LEU A 165 1.63 -5.75 1.07
C LEU A 165 0.84 -6.58 2.09
N ARG A 166 1.27 -6.61 3.34
CA ARG A 166 0.67 -7.43 4.41
C ARG A 166 0.21 -6.57 5.58
N ALA A 167 -1.02 -6.79 6.05
CA ALA A 167 -1.53 -6.15 7.25
C ALA A 167 -0.75 -6.61 8.49
N THR A 168 -0.44 -5.67 9.38
CA THR A 168 0.32 -5.93 10.63
C THR A 168 -0.57 -6.11 11.86
N ASP A 169 -1.88 -6.09 11.67
CA ASP A 169 -2.90 -6.13 12.73
C ASP A 169 -3.29 -7.57 13.15
N GLY A 170 -2.67 -8.59 12.54
CA GLY A 170 -2.95 -10.00 12.81
C GLY A 170 -4.07 -10.61 11.96
N SER A 171 -4.70 -9.83 11.06
CA SER A 171 -5.77 -10.32 10.16
C SER A 171 -5.29 -11.31 9.09
N ASN A 172 -3.97 -11.41 8.86
CA ASN A 172 -3.35 -12.15 7.76
C ASN A 172 -3.80 -11.70 6.36
N VAL A 173 -4.38 -10.51 6.22
CA VAL A 173 -4.74 -9.94 4.91
C VAL A 173 -3.47 -9.51 4.18
N SER A 174 -3.39 -9.86 2.90
CA SER A 174 -2.32 -9.40 2.02
C SER A 174 -2.76 -9.27 0.57
N THR A 175 -2.11 -8.39 -0.16
CA THR A 175 -2.19 -8.28 -1.62
C THR A 175 -0.79 -8.28 -2.20
N SER A 176 -0.63 -8.76 -3.44
CA SER A 176 0.69 -8.81 -4.09
C SER A 176 0.64 -8.10 -5.43
N ILE A 177 1.76 -7.48 -5.78
CA ILE A 177 2.01 -6.89 -7.09
C ILE A 177 3.40 -7.30 -7.56
N CYS A 178 3.61 -7.33 -8.86
CA CYS A 178 4.92 -7.49 -9.46
C CYS A 178 5.30 -6.23 -10.24
N VAL A 179 6.52 -5.76 -10.04
CA VAL A 179 7.06 -4.60 -10.75
C VAL A 179 8.19 -5.06 -11.65
N TYR A 180 8.10 -4.77 -12.94
CA TYR A 180 9.08 -5.19 -13.95
C TYR A 180 9.65 -3.99 -14.71
N ALA A 181 10.97 -3.81 -14.64
CA ALA A 181 11.71 -2.82 -15.41
C ALA A 181 12.40 -3.47 -16.62
N THR A 182 11.95 -3.12 -17.82
CA THR A 182 12.57 -3.56 -19.08
C THR A 182 13.71 -2.62 -19.50
N LYS A 183 14.63 -3.07 -20.37
CA LYS A 183 15.58 -2.12 -21.00
C LYS A 183 14.82 -1.18 -21.94
N PRO A 184 15.30 0.06 -22.14
CA PRO A 184 14.74 0.93 -23.15
C PRO A 184 14.89 0.33 -24.55
N LYS A 185 13.89 0.55 -25.41
CA LYS A 185 13.95 0.20 -26.83
C LYS A 185 14.91 1.16 -27.51
N VAL A 186 16.01 0.62 -28.05
CA VAL A 186 16.99 1.34 -28.88
C VAL A 186 16.38 1.67 -30.24
#